data_AF-A0A9N9UBF2-F1
#
_entry.id   AF-A0A9N9UBF2-F1
#
_cell.length_a   1.000
_cell.length_b   1.000
_cell.length_c   1.000
_cell.angle_alpha   90.00
_cell.angle_beta   90.00
_cell.angle_gamma   90.00
#
_symmetry.space_group_name_H-M   'P 1'
#
loop_
_entity.id
_entity.type
_entity.pdbx_description
1 polymer ?
#
loop_
_entity_poly.entity_id
_entity_poly.type
_entity_poly.pdbx_seq_one_letter_code
_entity_poly.pdbx_strand_id
1 'polypeptide(L)'
;METSNRACVWVAAKTLEVQERPIEPVGDNDVLVQVISTGICGSDCHNWESDKVSRQLVLGHESSGIIKEVGKAVTDRVVGQRVAIEPGFACMTCEFCAKGNPNICANLKYCGLDPTDGTLCQYFTCRSSMTVPIPENISWEEAGAIQPLAIAVQLARRASLNSHQTLAIFGCGPLGLLILAVAKAYGVRKVVMFDIEQSRVDFAVKYGADAGIVPPRREESVEPLSFAQDYSASLIKDLGLGSGFDVSVEASGAEVCAQMAICLLKNGGTCIQAGLGKSLTSIPLFLLTAKELNLKGTVRYTPGCFADAIDLLSRKKVDLKPLITSTYPLTKCGEAFEAQHSRKDIKIVIMNQE
;
A
#
# COMPACT_ATOMS: atom_id res chain seq x y z
N MET A 1 35.23 -6.09 2.95
CA MET A 1 33.80 -5.77 3.12
C MET A 1 33.58 -4.39 2.54
N GLU A 2 32.52 -4.19 1.76
CA GLU A 2 32.16 -2.84 1.33
C GLU A 2 31.93 -1.98 2.58
N THR A 3 32.46 -0.76 2.59
CA THR A 3 32.34 0.18 3.71
C THR A 3 31.39 1.33 3.40
N SER A 4 30.85 1.34 2.17
CA SER A 4 30.09 2.44 1.59
C SER A 4 28.81 1.93 0.99
N ASN A 5 27.74 2.71 1.11
CA ASN A 5 26.38 2.35 0.73
C ASN A 5 25.70 3.56 0.10
N ARG A 6 25.53 3.55 -1.23
CA ARG A 6 24.77 4.61 -1.89
C ARG A 6 23.31 4.55 -1.43
N ALA A 7 22.76 5.71 -1.10
CA ALA A 7 21.39 5.86 -0.66
C ALA A 7 20.74 7.08 -1.29
N CYS A 8 19.44 7.00 -1.57
CA CYS A 8 18.64 8.13 -2.00
C CYS A 8 18.20 8.93 -0.76
N VAL A 9 18.83 10.08 -0.55
CA VAL A 9 18.68 10.94 0.63
C VAL A 9 17.80 12.13 0.28
N TRP A 10 16.74 12.32 1.04
CA TRP A 10 15.94 13.53 1.05
C TRP A 10 16.63 14.61 1.89
N VAL A 11 17.04 15.69 1.22
CA VAL A 11 17.87 16.75 1.82
C VAL A 11 17.13 18.08 1.96
N ALA A 12 16.13 18.33 1.13
CA ALA A 12 15.27 19.51 1.15
C ALA A 12 13.98 19.22 0.37
N ALA A 13 13.00 20.12 0.45
CA ALA A 13 11.78 20.02 -0.34
C ALA A 13 12.11 19.81 -1.83
N LYS A 14 11.47 18.80 -2.40
CA LYS A 14 11.65 18.33 -3.78
C LYS A 14 13.09 18.02 -4.18
N THR A 15 13.99 17.77 -3.22
CA THR A 15 15.41 17.57 -3.49
C THR A 15 15.87 16.24 -2.90
N LEU A 16 16.25 15.32 -3.79
CA LEU A 16 16.87 14.03 -3.48
C LEU A 16 18.31 14.03 -3.99
N GLU A 17 19.22 13.50 -3.19
CA GLU A 17 20.62 13.31 -3.55
C GLU A 17 21.02 11.86 -3.34
N VAL A 18 21.84 11.33 -4.23
CA VAL A 18 22.49 10.04 -4.03
C VAL A 18 23.77 10.29 -3.24
N GLN A 19 23.79 9.83 -1.99
CA GLN A 19 24.92 10.02 -1.09
C GLN A 19 25.47 8.68 -0.63
N GLU A 20 26.78 8.63 -0.38
CA GLU A 20 27.40 7.52 0.33
C GLU A 20 27.07 7.59 1.83
N ARG A 21 26.58 6.49 2.37
CA ARG A 21 26.31 6.29 3.79
C ARG A 21 27.12 5.12 4.33
N PRO A 22 27.45 5.08 5.63
CA PRO A 22 28.04 3.89 6.23
C PRO A 22 27.03 2.73 6.17
N ILE A 23 27.56 1.51 6.06
CA ILE A 23 26.78 0.30 6.31
C ILE A 23 26.69 0.11 7.83
N GLU A 24 25.48 0.03 8.36
CA GLU A 24 25.26 -0.20 9.78
C GLU A 24 25.74 -1.61 10.18
N PRO A 25 26.50 -1.76 11.28
CA PRO A 25 26.99 -3.07 11.72
C PRO A 25 25.87 -4.06 12.00
N VAL A 26 26.09 -5.33 11.68
CA VAL A 26 25.13 -6.40 11.95
C VAL A 26 25.19 -6.80 13.43
N GLY A 27 24.10 -6.54 14.16
CA GLY A 27 23.93 -7.01 15.53
C GLY A 27 23.60 -8.50 15.61
N ASP A 28 23.62 -9.06 16.82
CA ASP A 28 23.45 -10.50 17.06
C ASP A 28 22.17 -11.10 16.48
N ASN A 29 21.08 -10.32 16.43
CA ASN A 29 19.76 -10.75 15.92
C ASN A 29 19.40 -10.14 14.56
N ASP A 30 20.34 -9.42 13.96
CA ASP A 30 20.12 -8.66 12.74
C ASP A 30 20.64 -9.42 11.52
N VAL A 31 20.24 -8.94 10.35
CA VAL A 31 20.73 -9.38 9.05
C VAL A 31 21.09 -8.16 8.22
N LEU A 32 22.13 -8.29 7.41
CA LEU A 32 22.45 -7.33 6.37
C LEU A 32 21.77 -7.77 5.07
N VAL A 33 20.90 -6.94 4.51
CA VAL A 33 20.25 -7.20 3.22
C VAL A 33 20.91 -6.33 2.16
N GLN A 34 21.42 -6.94 1.09
CA GLN A 34 21.69 -6.24 -0.17
C GLN A 34 20.35 -5.99 -0.84
N VAL A 35 19.88 -4.74 -0.79
CA VAL A 35 18.57 -4.37 -1.33
C VAL A 35 18.65 -4.38 -2.86
N ILE A 36 17.78 -5.13 -3.52
CA ILE A 36 17.79 -5.25 -4.99
C ILE A 36 16.72 -4.36 -5.61
N SER A 37 15.54 -4.32 -5.01
CA SER A 37 14.36 -3.68 -5.59
C SER A 37 13.57 -2.93 -4.53
N THR A 38 13.20 -1.68 -4.80
CA THR A 38 12.39 -0.86 -3.89
C THR A 38 11.27 -0.16 -4.65
N GLY A 39 10.02 -0.41 -4.29
CA GLY A 39 8.89 0.36 -4.79
C GLY A 39 8.91 1.80 -4.27
N ILE A 40 8.41 2.74 -5.09
CA ILE A 40 8.08 4.10 -4.65
C ILE A 40 6.62 4.12 -4.23
N CYS A 41 6.34 4.68 -3.05
CA CYS A 41 4.98 4.88 -2.55
C CYS A 41 4.58 6.37 -2.68
N GLY A 42 3.28 6.64 -2.80
CA GLY A 42 2.76 8.00 -2.78
C GLY A 42 3.09 8.75 -1.47
N SER A 43 3.25 8.03 -0.35
CA SER A 43 3.70 8.65 0.91
C SER A 43 5.15 9.11 0.87
N ASP A 44 6.02 8.47 0.08
CA ASP A 44 7.39 8.96 -0.11
C ASP A 44 7.37 10.30 -0.87
N CYS A 45 6.48 10.45 -1.85
CA CYS A 45 6.27 11.74 -2.54
C CYS A 45 5.73 12.82 -1.62
N HIS A 46 4.77 12.52 -0.74
CA HIS A 46 4.28 13.48 0.24
C HIS A 46 5.37 13.95 1.21
N ASN A 47 6.28 13.05 1.62
CA ASN A 47 7.46 13.45 2.38
C ASN A 47 8.35 14.34 1.52
N TRP A 48 8.78 13.87 0.35
CA TRP A 48 9.65 14.59 -0.58
C TRP A 48 9.18 16.02 -0.90
N GLU A 49 7.87 16.24 -1.05
CA GLU A 49 7.24 17.55 -1.29
C GLU A 49 7.27 18.48 -0.06
N SER A 50 7.45 17.96 1.14
CA SER A 50 7.37 18.72 2.38
C SER A 50 8.59 19.64 2.58
N ASP A 51 8.35 20.83 3.11
CA ASP A 51 9.44 21.70 3.59
C ASP A 51 9.96 21.30 4.98
N LYS A 52 9.34 20.30 5.62
CA LYS A 52 9.63 19.90 7.01
C LYS A 52 10.71 18.82 7.11
N VAL A 53 11.84 19.01 6.44
CA VAL A 53 13.03 18.15 6.60
C VAL A 53 13.69 18.49 7.93
N SER A 54 13.34 17.76 9.00
CA SER A 54 13.99 17.89 10.31
C SER A 54 15.45 17.44 10.29
N ARG A 55 15.76 16.46 9.42
CA ARG A 55 17.10 15.95 9.12
C ARG A 55 17.14 15.36 7.71
N GLN A 56 18.34 15.23 7.14
CA GLN A 56 18.53 14.40 5.96
C GLN A 56 18.08 12.96 6.25
N LEU A 57 17.23 12.40 5.39
CA LEU A 57 16.57 11.12 5.62
C LEU A 57 16.64 10.25 4.37
N VAL A 58 17.04 8.99 4.49
CA VAL A 58 16.88 8.01 3.41
C VAL A 58 15.39 7.67 3.30
N LEU A 59 14.81 7.75 2.10
CA LEU A 59 13.39 7.40 1.88
C LEU A 59 13.21 5.90 1.58
N GLY A 60 11.96 5.48 1.38
CA GLY A 60 11.62 4.13 0.93
C GLY A 60 11.33 3.14 2.04
N HIS A 61 10.39 2.25 1.76
CA HIS A 61 9.88 1.26 2.72
C HIS A 61 9.21 0.05 2.05
N GLU A 62 9.45 -0.16 0.76
CA GLU A 62 8.84 -1.22 -0.04
C GLU A 62 9.93 -2.05 -0.72
N SER A 63 10.83 -2.62 0.09
CA SER A 63 12.09 -3.18 -0.40
C SER A 63 12.19 -4.69 -0.29
N SER A 64 12.92 -5.28 -1.21
CA SER A 64 13.31 -6.68 -1.21
C SER A 64 14.77 -6.84 -1.64
N GLY A 65 15.40 -7.91 -1.20
CA GLY A 65 16.82 -8.13 -1.47
C GLY A 65 17.34 -9.51 -1.09
N ILE A 66 18.66 -9.61 -0.95
CA ILE A 66 19.38 -10.84 -0.62
C ILE A 66 20.13 -10.65 0.70
N ILE A 67 20.00 -11.59 1.63
CA ILE A 67 20.78 -11.59 2.87
C ILE A 67 22.27 -11.82 2.55
N LYS A 68 23.14 -10.91 3.02
CA LYS A 68 24.60 -10.99 2.86
C LYS A 68 25.33 -11.40 4.13
N GLU A 69 24.77 -11.07 5.28
CA GLU A 69 25.32 -11.39 6.59
C GLU A 69 24.18 -11.63 7.58
N VAL A 70 24.43 -12.53 8.53
CA VAL A 70 23.49 -12.88 9.60
C VAL A 70 24.19 -12.76 10.95
N GLY A 71 23.51 -12.17 11.92
CA GLY A 71 23.98 -12.13 13.30
C GLY A 71 24.05 -13.53 13.92
N LYS A 72 24.95 -13.72 14.87
CA LYS A 72 25.21 -15.03 15.49
C LYS A 72 24.02 -15.69 16.21
N ALA A 73 22.99 -14.92 16.58
CA ALA A 73 21.79 -15.43 17.23
C ALA A 73 20.64 -15.71 16.23
N VAL A 74 20.81 -15.35 14.96
CA VAL A 74 19.85 -15.64 13.90
C VAL A 74 19.99 -17.10 13.47
N THR A 75 18.90 -17.86 13.60
CA THR A 75 18.88 -19.31 13.34
C THR A 75 17.92 -19.72 12.22
N ASP A 76 17.05 -18.81 11.80
CA ASP A 76 15.95 -19.05 10.85
C ASP A 76 16.13 -18.30 9.52
N ARG A 77 17.28 -17.66 9.31
CA ARG A 77 17.68 -17.00 8.07
C ARG A 77 19.09 -17.39 7.68
N VAL A 78 19.38 -17.36 6.38
CA VAL A 78 20.70 -17.76 5.84
C VAL A 78 21.20 -16.77 4.79
N VAL A 79 22.52 -16.65 4.67
CA VAL A 79 23.17 -15.87 3.60
C VAL A 79 22.76 -16.42 2.23
N GLY A 80 22.47 -15.53 1.28
CA GLY A 80 21.97 -15.85 -0.06
C GLY A 80 20.45 -15.95 -0.14
N GLN A 81 19.73 -15.94 0.98
CA GLN A 81 18.28 -16.01 0.98
C GLN A 81 17.66 -14.71 0.44
N ARG A 82 16.69 -14.86 -0.47
CA ARG A 82 15.86 -13.74 -0.97
C ARG A 82 14.79 -13.40 0.06
N VAL A 83 14.62 -12.11 0.35
CA VAL A 83 13.69 -11.64 1.38
C VAL A 83 13.00 -10.34 0.99
N ALA A 84 11.75 -10.17 1.43
CA ALA A 84 11.06 -8.90 1.51
C ALA A 84 11.36 -8.28 2.88
N ILE A 85 11.52 -6.95 2.94
CA ILE A 85 11.73 -6.22 4.17
C ILE A 85 10.39 -5.64 4.62
N GLU A 86 9.95 -6.02 5.82
CA GLU A 86 8.82 -5.43 6.52
C GLU A 86 9.30 -4.13 7.22
N PRO A 87 8.91 -2.93 6.76
CA PRO A 87 9.47 -1.65 7.23
C PRO A 87 9.11 -1.22 8.66
N GLY A 88 8.25 -1.98 9.36
CA GLY A 88 7.71 -1.61 10.67
C GLY A 88 8.50 -2.20 11.84
N PHE A 89 9.17 -1.36 12.61
CA PHE A 89 9.88 -1.75 13.83
C PHE A 89 8.96 -1.60 15.04
N ALA A 90 8.09 -2.58 15.26
CA ALA A 90 7.25 -2.60 16.46
C ALA A 90 8.10 -2.90 17.71
N CYS A 91 7.76 -2.30 18.84
CA CYS A 91 8.55 -2.47 20.07
C CYS A 91 8.36 -3.84 20.73
N MET A 92 7.37 -4.61 20.28
CA MET A 92 7.01 -5.95 20.78
C MET A 92 6.61 -6.04 22.27
N THR A 93 6.55 -4.92 22.99
CA THR A 93 6.33 -4.89 24.44
C THR A 93 5.11 -4.07 24.88
N CYS A 94 4.58 -3.18 24.03
CA CYS A 94 3.40 -2.40 24.38
C CYS A 94 2.12 -3.25 24.30
N GLU A 95 1.01 -2.74 24.87
CA GLU A 95 -0.25 -3.47 24.91
C GLU A 95 -0.79 -3.88 23.53
N PHE A 96 -0.55 -3.06 22.49
CA PHE A 96 -1.00 -3.35 21.14
C PHE A 96 -0.24 -4.53 20.53
N CYS A 97 1.09 -4.54 20.71
CA CYS A 97 1.94 -5.64 20.28
C CYS A 97 1.55 -6.93 21.01
N ALA A 98 1.33 -6.87 22.33
CA ALA A 98 0.92 -8.02 23.13
C ALA A 98 -0.44 -8.61 22.68
N LYS A 99 -1.32 -7.77 22.12
CA LYS A 99 -2.62 -8.17 21.54
C LYS A 99 -2.52 -8.59 20.06
N GLY A 100 -1.33 -8.69 19.48
CA GLY A 100 -1.12 -9.08 18.08
C GLY A 100 -1.36 -7.96 17.05
N ASN A 101 -1.35 -6.69 17.48
CA ASN A 101 -1.58 -5.51 16.62
C ASN A 101 -0.35 -4.60 16.54
N PRO A 102 0.80 -5.08 16.03
CA PRO A 102 2.02 -4.28 15.94
C PRO A 102 1.91 -3.09 14.98
N ASN A 103 0.95 -3.10 14.05
CA ASN A 103 0.72 -2.00 13.11
C ASN A 103 0.31 -0.67 13.75
N ILE A 104 -0.27 -0.75 14.95
CA ILE A 104 -0.65 0.39 15.80
C ILE A 104 0.19 0.45 17.09
N CYS A 105 1.40 -0.12 17.06
CA CYS A 105 2.34 -0.05 18.17
C CYS A 105 2.58 1.42 18.58
N ALA A 106 2.48 1.69 19.89
CA ALA A 106 2.65 3.04 20.45
C ALA A 106 4.06 3.61 20.24
N ASN A 107 5.06 2.74 20.13
CA ASN A 107 6.47 3.09 19.97
C ASN A 107 7.01 2.63 18.59
N LEU A 108 6.14 2.63 17.57
CA LEU A 108 6.52 2.15 16.25
C LEU A 108 7.54 3.10 15.61
N LYS A 109 8.64 2.53 15.14
CA LYS A 109 9.55 3.16 14.17
C LYS A 109 9.27 2.58 12.79
N TYR A 110 9.44 3.37 11.73
CA TYR A 110 9.05 2.96 10.38
C TYR A 110 10.02 3.50 9.35
N CYS A 111 10.53 2.63 8.48
CA CYS A 111 11.47 3.01 7.41
C CYS A 111 10.96 4.20 6.59
N GLY A 112 11.82 5.17 6.33
CA GLY A 112 11.51 6.36 5.52
C GLY A 112 10.65 7.40 6.24
N LEU A 113 10.48 7.28 7.56
CA LEU A 113 9.83 8.28 8.41
C LEU A 113 10.76 8.67 9.57
N ASP A 114 10.99 9.98 9.73
CA ASP A 114 11.81 10.53 10.82
C ASP A 114 11.37 9.95 12.19
N PRO A 115 12.29 9.39 13.00
CA PRO A 115 13.75 9.40 12.88
C PRO A 115 14.39 8.16 12.26
N THR A 116 13.65 7.36 11.51
CA THR A 116 14.12 6.07 10.97
C THR A 116 14.39 6.17 9.47
N ASP A 117 15.66 5.99 9.09
CA ASP A 117 16.04 5.92 7.69
C ASP A 117 15.34 4.76 6.97
N GLY A 118 15.08 4.99 5.69
CA GLY A 118 14.41 4.08 4.79
C GLY A 118 15.36 3.11 4.09
N THR A 119 14.78 2.42 3.11
CA THR A 119 15.40 1.28 2.43
C THR A 119 15.77 1.57 0.97
N LEU A 120 15.66 2.82 0.49
CA LEU A 120 16.23 3.25 -0.80
C LEU A 120 17.76 3.42 -0.72
N CYS A 121 18.46 2.31 -0.48
CA CYS A 121 19.91 2.21 -0.39
C CYS A 121 20.40 0.88 -0.99
N GLN A 122 21.71 0.68 -1.14
CA GLN A 122 22.26 -0.59 -1.62
C GLN A 122 22.25 -1.67 -0.54
N TYR A 123 22.40 -1.29 0.72
CA TYR A 123 22.47 -2.19 1.88
C TYR A 123 21.66 -1.68 3.06
N PHE A 124 20.93 -2.58 3.72
CA PHE A 124 20.12 -2.25 4.88
C PHE A 124 20.25 -3.32 5.96
N THR A 125 20.65 -2.90 7.16
CA THR A 125 20.71 -3.77 8.34
C THR A 125 19.40 -3.67 9.10
N CYS A 126 18.79 -4.81 9.39
CA CYS A 126 17.54 -4.86 10.14
C CYS A 126 17.43 -6.16 10.94
N ARG A 127 16.46 -6.23 11.87
CA ARG A 127 16.20 -7.47 12.60
C ARG A 127 15.82 -8.58 11.63
N SER A 128 16.33 -9.78 11.84
CA SER A 128 15.94 -10.98 11.08
C SER A 128 14.42 -11.16 10.98
N SER A 129 13.69 -10.85 12.07
CA SER A 129 12.22 -10.91 12.13
C SER A 129 11.49 -9.97 11.18
N MET A 130 12.16 -8.95 10.65
CA MET A 130 11.61 -8.03 9.65
C MET A 130 11.81 -8.54 8.22
N THR A 131 12.47 -9.68 8.04
CA THR A 131 12.69 -10.26 6.72
C THR A 131 11.74 -11.43 6.51
N VAL A 132 11.03 -11.42 5.39
CA VAL A 132 10.10 -12.49 5.01
C VAL A 132 10.65 -13.18 3.76
N PRO A 133 10.95 -14.49 3.80
CA PRO A 133 11.51 -15.21 2.66
C PRO A 133 10.65 -15.12 1.39
N ILE A 134 11.30 -14.87 0.25
CA ILE A 134 10.66 -14.82 -1.07
C ILE A 134 11.18 -16.00 -1.91
N PRO A 135 10.32 -16.77 -2.59
CA PRO A 135 10.74 -17.83 -3.51
C PRO A 135 11.37 -17.29 -4.80
N GLU A 136 12.14 -18.13 -5.49
CA GLU A 136 12.87 -17.74 -6.70
C GLU A 136 11.97 -17.31 -7.87
N ASN A 137 10.72 -17.77 -7.90
CA ASN A 137 9.81 -17.53 -9.02
C ASN A 137 9.17 -16.13 -9.05
N ILE A 138 9.40 -15.30 -8.04
CA ILE A 138 8.97 -13.89 -8.01
C ILE A 138 10.11 -13.04 -8.57
N SER A 139 9.84 -12.18 -9.56
CA SER A 139 10.87 -11.30 -10.11
C SER A 139 11.29 -10.20 -9.12
N TRP A 140 12.42 -9.52 -9.37
CA TRP A 140 12.83 -8.43 -8.48
C TRP A 140 11.91 -7.22 -8.59
N GLU A 141 11.38 -6.94 -9.78
CA GLU A 141 10.38 -5.89 -9.99
C GLU A 141 9.12 -6.18 -9.16
N GLU A 142 8.59 -7.40 -9.20
CA GLU A 142 7.46 -7.82 -8.37
C GLU A 142 7.78 -7.77 -6.88
N ALA A 143 9.01 -8.13 -6.50
CA ALA A 143 9.46 -8.11 -5.12
C ALA A 143 9.48 -6.69 -4.51
N GLY A 144 9.73 -5.65 -5.32
CA GLY A 144 9.60 -4.25 -4.92
C GLY A 144 8.16 -3.80 -4.62
N ALA A 145 7.16 -4.63 -4.90
CA ALA A 145 5.74 -4.33 -4.70
C ALA A 145 5.04 -5.29 -3.70
N ILE A 146 5.80 -6.13 -2.98
CA ILE A 146 5.23 -7.04 -1.95
C ILE A 146 4.61 -6.26 -0.78
N GLN A 147 5.27 -5.21 -0.29
CA GLN A 147 4.76 -4.43 0.85
C GLN A 147 3.38 -3.83 0.58
N PRO A 148 3.13 -3.14 -0.56
CA PRO A 148 1.81 -2.58 -0.80
C PRO A 148 0.77 -3.67 -1.09
N LEU A 149 1.17 -4.82 -1.64
CA LEU A 149 0.28 -5.99 -1.73
C LEU A 149 -0.12 -6.52 -0.34
N ALA A 150 0.79 -6.53 0.64
CA ALA A 150 0.49 -6.89 2.02
C ALA A 150 -0.52 -5.92 2.68
N ILE A 151 -0.49 -4.63 2.33
CA ILE A 151 -1.53 -3.66 2.73
C ILE A 151 -2.89 -4.08 2.15
N ALA A 152 -2.96 -4.49 0.87
CA ALA A 152 -4.19 -4.98 0.27
C ALA A 152 -4.71 -6.27 0.93
N VAL A 153 -3.82 -7.17 1.36
CA VAL A 153 -4.19 -8.35 2.18
C VAL A 153 -4.78 -7.92 3.53
N GLN A 154 -4.16 -6.97 4.22
CA GLN A 154 -4.72 -6.43 5.47
C GLN A 154 -6.11 -5.85 5.26
N LEU A 155 -6.33 -5.10 4.17
CA LEU A 155 -7.62 -4.54 3.81
C LEU A 155 -8.68 -5.62 3.63
N ALA A 156 -8.34 -6.68 2.88
CA ALA A 156 -9.23 -7.82 2.69
C ALA A 156 -9.58 -8.51 4.03
N ARG A 157 -8.59 -8.70 4.92
CA ARG A 157 -8.81 -9.24 6.28
C ARG A 157 -9.71 -8.32 7.12
N ARG A 158 -9.49 -7.00 7.10
CA ARG A 158 -10.30 -6.02 7.85
C ARG A 158 -11.75 -5.93 7.38
N ALA A 159 -11.95 -6.10 6.09
CA ALA A 159 -13.26 -6.17 5.45
C ALA A 159 -13.95 -7.54 5.59
N SER A 160 -13.22 -8.57 6.06
CA SER A 160 -13.67 -9.96 6.04
C SER A 160 -14.13 -10.40 4.64
N LEU A 161 -13.35 -10.03 3.62
CA LEU A 161 -13.68 -10.31 2.22
C LEU A 161 -13.83 -11.81 1.96
N ASN A 162 -14.90 -12.18 1.26
CA ASN A 162 -15.18 -13.56 0.86
C ASN A 162 -15.91 -13.64 -0.49
N SER A 163 -16.05 -14.85 -1.01
CA SER A 163 -16.47 -15.10 -2.39
C SER A 163 -17.92 -14.74 -2.71
N HIS A 164 -18.79 -14.56 -1.72
CA HIS A 164 -20.20 -14.23 -1.96
C HIS A 164 -20.47 -12.73 -2.05
N GLN A 165 -19.48 -11.91 -1.71
CA GLN A 165 -19.63 -10.48 -1.56
C GLN A 165 -19.48 -9.70 -2.86
N THR A 166 -20.07 -8.51 -2.87
CA THR A 166 -19.88 -7.45 -3.84
C THR A 166 -19.04 -6.33 -3.23
N LEU A 167 -18.08 -5.83 -3.99
CA LEU A 167 -17.09 -4.86 -3.54
C LEU A 167 -17.09 -3.61 -4.43
N ALA A 168 -17.24 -2.43 -3.81
CA ALA A 168 -16.99 -1.14 -4.44
C ALA A 168 -15.61 -0.61 -4.02
N ILE A 169 -14.76 -0.19 -4.96
CA ILE A 169 -13.45 0.41 -4.66
C ILE A 169 -13.40 1.81 -5.25
N PHE A 170 -13.22 2.82 -4.41
CA PHE A 170 -13.08 4.21 -4.82
C PHE A 170 -11.60 4.57 -4.96
N GLY A 171 -11.17 4.78 -6.19
CA GLY A 171 -9.79 5.02 -6.61
C GLY A 171 -9.24 3.86 -7.42
N CYS A 172 -8.88 4.11 -8.69
CA CYS A 172 -8.18 3.18 -9.58
C CYS A 172 -6.66 3.44 -9.58
N GLY A 173 -6.14 3.98 -8.48
CA GLY A 173 -4.70 4.10 -8.25
C GLY A 173 -4.06 2.78 -7.80
N PRO A 174 -2.76 2.79 -7.48
CA PRO A 174 -1.99 1.57 -7.18
C PRO A 174 -2.60 0.73 -6.04
N LEU A 175 -2.99 1.38 -4.93
CA LEU A 175 -3.65 0.69 -3.82
C LEU A 175 -4.98 0.07 -4.22
N GLY A 176 -5.81 0.80 -4.99
CA GLY A 176 -7.09 0.31 -5.51
C GLY A 176 -6.93 -0.93 -6.37
N LEU A 177 -5.95 -0.93 -7.27
CA LEU A 177 -5.65 -2.05 -8.16
C LEU A 177 -5.09 -3.27 -7.39
N LEU A 178 -4.31 -3.05 -6.33
CA LEU A 178 -3.86 -4.13 -5.46
C LEU A 178 -5.01 -4.75 -4.65
N ILE A 179 -5.95 -3.93 -4.15
CA ILE A 179 -7.17 -4.42 -3.50
C ILE A 179 -8.00 -5.25 -4.49
N LEU A 180 -8.17 -4.78 -5.73
CA LEU A 180 -8.82 -5.55 -6.78
C LEU A 180 -8.14 -6.91 -6.97
N ALA A 181 -6.82 -6.93 -7.12
CA ALA A 181 -6.08 -8.18 -7.33
C ALA A 181 -6.29 -9.19 -6.18
N VAL A 182 -6.20 -8.73 -4.93
CA VAL A 182 -6.47 -9.58 -3.75
C VAL A 182 -7.93 -10.02 -3.72
N ALA A 183 -8.88 -9.14 -4.03
CA ALA A 183 -10.31 -9.46 -4.05
C ALA A 183 -10.63 -10.55 -5.09
N LYS A 184 -10.05 -10.47 -6.29
CA LYS A 184 -10.21 -11.52 -7.31
C LYS A 184 -9.55 -12.83 -6.87
N ALA A 185 -8.37 -12.77 -6.25
CA ALA A 185 -7.71 -13.95 -5.70
C ALA A 185 -8.54 -14.63 -4.58
N TYR A 186 -9.32 -13.86 -3.82
CA TYR A 186 -10.22 -14.35 -2.77
C TYR A 186 -11.59 -14.77 -3.31
N GLY A 187 -11.81 -14.63 -4.62
CA GLY A 187 -13.02 -15.07 -5.29
C GLY A 187 -14.24 -14.16 -5.10
N VAL A 188 -14.04 -12.89 -4.71
CA VAL A 188 -15.13 -11.90 -4.54
C VAL A 188 -15.99 -11.87 -5.82
N ARG A 189 -17.31 -12.01 -5.65
CA ARG A 189 -18.27 -12.24 -6.74
C ARG A 189 -18.28 -11.13 -7.79
N LYS A 190 -18.24 -9.87 -7.34
CA LYS A 190 -18.29 -8.69 -8.23
C LYS A 190 -17.51 -7.55 -7.60
N VAL A 191 -16.55 -6.99 -8.35
CA VAL A 191 -15.74 -5.84 -7.96
C VAL A 191 -16.00 -4.71 -8.95
N VAL A 192 -16.47 -3.58 -8.44
CA VAL A 192 -16.72 -2.35 -9.21
C VAL A 192 -15.75 -1.28 -8.74
N MET A 193 -15.01 -0.69 -9.66
CA MET A 193 -14.04 0.36 -9.35
C MET A 193 -14.48 1.72 -9.87
N PHE A 194 -14.14 2.77 -9.13
CA PHE A 194 -14.51 4.14 -9.43
C PHE A 194 -13.27 5.02 -9.53
N ASP A 195 -13.18 5.85 -10.57
CA ASP A 195 -12.14 6.89 -10.68
C ASP A 195 -12.68 8.06 -11.50
N ILE A 196 -12.06 9.23 -11.36
CA ILE A 196 -12.41 10.41 -12.16
C ILE A 196 -11.80 10.36 -13.56
N GLU A 197 -10.78 9.51 -13.77
CA GLU A 197 -10.06 9.34 -15.04
C GLU A 197 -10.53 8.09 -15.78
N GLN A 198 -11.06 8.26 -17.00
CA GLN A 198 -11.54 7.16 -17.85
C GLN A 198 -10.45 6.12 -18.11
N SER A 199 -9.22 6.55 -18.41
CA SER A 199 -8.08 5.67 -18.68
C SER A 199 -7.77 4.72 -17.52
N ARG A 200 -7.96 5.16 -16.27
CA ARG A 200 -7.72 4.34 -15.08
C ARG A 200 -8.83 3.32 -14.85
N VAL A 201 -10.07 3.74 -15.08
CA VAL A 201 -11.24 2.86 -15.09
C VAL A 201 -11.10 1.77 -16.16
N ASP A 202 -10.70 2.14 -17.38
CA ASP A 202 -10.48 1.19 -18.47
C ASP A 202 -9.37 0.19 -18.13
N PHE A 203 -8.27 0.69 -17.55
CA PHE A 203 -7.19 -0.18 -17.08
C PHE A 203 -7.66 -1.12 -15.97
N ALA A 204 -8.44 -0.65 -15.00
CA ALA A 204 -8.96 -1.49 -13.92
C ALA A 204 -9.83 -2.64 -14.46
N VAL A 205 -10.69 -2.38 -15.45
CA VAL A 205 -11.48 -3.43 -16.13
C VAL A 205 -10.58 -4.41 -16.86
N LYS A 206 -9.60 -3.92 -17.64
CA LYS A 206 -8.62 -4.76 -18.32
C LYS A 206 -7.82 -5.63 -17.34
N TYR A 207 -7.52 -5.10 -16.16
CA TYR A 207 -6.76 -5.78 -15.12
C TYR A 207 -7.60 -6.78 -14.30
N GLY A 208 -8.93 -6.66 -14.28
CA GLY A 208 -9.82 -7.68 -13.72
C GLY A 208 -11.05 -7.17 -12.96
N ALA A 209 -11.32 -5.87 -12.92
CA ALA A 209 -12.57 -5.34 -12.38
C ALA A 209 -13.75 -5.81 -13.24
N ASP A 210 -14.88 -6.15 -12.60
CA ASP A 210 -16.09 -6.57 -13.30
C ASP A 210 -16.82 -5.37 -13.93
N ALA A 211 -16.61 -4.17 -13.38
CA ALA A 211 -16.97 -2.91 -13.99
C ALA A 211 -16.07 -1.79 -13.48
N GLY A 212 -15.87 -0.77 -14.31
CA GLY A 212 -15.21 0.46 -13.92
C GLY A 212 -16.09 1.64 -14.31
N ILE A 213 -16.18 2.65 -13.44
CA ILE A 213 -17.17 3.71 -13.54
C ILE A 213 -16.51 5.05 -13.30
N VAL A 214 -16.75 5.99 -14.22
CA VAL A 214 -16.43 7.41 -14.02
C VAL A 214 -17.69 8.11 -13.48
N PRO A 215 -17.73 8.49 -12.19
CA PRO A 215 -18.88 9.18 -11.65
C PRO A 215 -19.07 10.55 -12.32
N PRO A 216 -20.31 11.01 -12.50
CA PRO A 216 -20.56 12.37 -12.97
C PRO A 216 -20.00 13.39 -11.98
N ARG A 217 -19.60 14.56 -12.48
CA ARG A 217 -19.25 15.67 -11.60
C ARG A 217 -20.52 16.19 -10.93
N ARG A 218 -20.47 16.35 -9.61
CA ARG A 218 -21.52 17.02 -8.84
C ARG A 218 -21.60 18.48 -9.29
N GLU A 219 -22.79 18.95 -9.61
CA GLU A 219 -23.06 20.38 -9.80
C GLU A 219 -22.93 21.12 -8.47
N GLU A 220 -22.32 22.32 -8.47
CA GLU A 220 -22.04 23.05 -7.23
C GLU A 220 -23.31 23.36 -6.41
N SER A 221 -24.44 23.57 -7.09
CA SER A 221 -25.76 23.84 -6.52
C SER A 221 -26.40 22.65 -5.80
N VAL A 222 -25.92 21.43 -6.03
CA VAL A 222 -26.50 20.22 -5.44
C VAL A 222 -25.74 19.87 -4.17
N GLU A 223 -26.43 19.77 -3.04
CA GLU A 223 -25.80 19.38 -1.77
C GLU A 223 -25.05 18.04 -1.87
N PRO A 224 -23.81 17.92 -1.36
CA PRO A 224 -22.97 16.73 -1.52
C PRO A 224 -23.64 15.43 -1.10
N LEU A 225 -24.38 15.44 0.01
CA LEU A 225 -25.06 14.26 0.50
C LEU A 225 -26.24 13.85 -0.39
N SER A 226 -27.03 14.81 -0.88
CA SER A 226 -28.14 14.51 -1.80
C SER A 226 -27.60 13.86 -3.07
N PHE A 227 -26.55 14.46 -3.65
CA PHE A 227 -25.87 13.88 -4.81
C PHE A 227 -25.40 12.45 -4.53
N ALA A 228 -24.71 12.22 -3.42
CA ALA A 228 -24.20 10.91 -3.06
C ALA A 228 -25.33 9.88 -2.90
N GLN A 229 -26.48 10.27 -2.31
CA GLN A 229 -27.63 9.39 -2.12
C GLN A 229 -28.32 9.06 -3.45
N ASP A 230 -28.66 10.07 -4.24
CA ASP A 230 -29.41 9.92 -5.49
C ASP A 230 -28.60 9.12 -6.52
N TYR A 231 -27.32 9.46 -6.69
CA TYR A 231 -26.44 8.76 -7.61
C TYR A 231 -26.19 7.31 -7.14
N SER A 232 -26.00 7.09 -5.83
CA SER A 232 -25.84 5.73 -5.29
C SER A 232 -27.09 4.87 -5.52
N ALA A 233 -28.29 5.42 -5.36
CA ALA A 233 -29.54 4.70 -5.59
C ALA A 233 -29.72 4.30 -7.06
N SER A 234 -29.45 5.22 -8.00
CA SER A 234 -29.45 4.91 -9.43
C SER A 234 -28.44 3.82 -9.75
N LEU A 235 -27.22 3.96 -9.23
CA LEU A 235 -26.13 3.05 -9.51
C LEU A 235 -26.41 1.61 -9.03
N ILE A 236 -26.96 1.46 -7.83
CA ILE A 236 -27.34 0.14 -7.29
C ILE A 236 -28.36 -0.54 -8.21
N LYS A 237 -29.33 0.22 -8.73
CA LYS A 237 -30.34 -0.27 -9.66
C LYS A 237 -29.72 -0.68 -10.99
N ASP A 238 -28.88 0.17 -11.57
CA ASP A 238 -28.24 -0.06 -12.87
C ASP A 238 -27.29 -1.28 -12.83
N LEU A 239 -26.62 -1.50 -11.69
CA LEU A 239 -25.74 -2.65 -11.48
C LEU A 239 -26.46 -3.93 -11.06
N GLY A 240 -27.79 -3.88 -10.84
CA GLY A 240 -28.60 -5.01 -10.40
C GLY A 240 -28.20 -5.56 -9.03
N LEU A 241 -27.80 -4.69 -8.09
CA LEU A 241 -27.25 -5.08 -6.78
C LEU A 241 -28.32 -5.25 -5.68
N GLY A 242 -29.60 -5.03 -6.01
CA GLY A 242 -30.69 -5.12 -5.04
C GLY A 242 -30.53 -4.08 -3.93
N SER A 243 -30.10 -4.52 -2.75
CA SER A 243 -29.98 -3.67 -1.56
C SER A 243 -28.66 -2.89 -1.48
N GLY A 244 -27.71 -3.10 -2.40
CA GLY A 244 -26.42 -2.41 -2.44
C GLY A 244 -25.23 -3.33 -2.26
N PHE A 245 -24.05 -2.75 -2.06
CA PHE A 245 -22.79 -3.48 -1.91
C PHE A 245 -22.63 -4.09 -0.52
N ASP A 246 -21.94 -5.23 -0.43
CA ASP A 246 -21.53 -5.83 0.84
C ASP A 246 -20.40 -5.05 1.50
N VAL A 247 -19.42 -4.65 0.67
CA VAL A 247 -18.20 -3.97 1.12
C VAL A 247 -17.91 -2.80 0.19
N SER A 248 -17.44 -1.70 0.78
CA SER A 248 -16.83 -0.59 0.06
C SER A 248 -15.44 -0.31 0.62
N VAL A 249 -14.50 0.09 -0.23
CA VAL A 249 -13.17 0.58 0.18
C VAL A 249 -12.98 1.96 -0.42
N GLU A 250 -12.75 2.94 0.46
CA GLU A 250 -12.38 4.29 0.09
C GLU A 250 -10.85 4.38 0.03
N ALA A 251 -10.27 4.46 -1.17
CA ALA A 251 -8.82 4.48 -1.41
C ALA A 251 -8.36 5.78 -2.10
N SER A 252 -9.23 6.76 -2.30
CA SER A 252 -8.92 8.04 -2.96
C SER A 252 -8.61 9.17 -1.99
N GLY A 253 -9.15 9.13 -0.77
CA GLY A 253 -9.08 10.23 0.20
C GLY A 253 -10.04 11.40 -0.09
N ALA A 254 -10.90 11.29 -1.10
CA ALA A 254 -11.87 12.32 -1.45
C ALA A 254 -13.14 12.22 -0.60
N GLU A 255 -13.61 13.36 -0.06
CA GLU A 255 -14.81 13.42 0.79
C GLU A 255 -16.06 12.85 0.10
N VAL A 256 -16.29 13.21 -1.16
CA VAL A 256 -17.43 12.68 -1.93
C VAL A 256 -17.39 11.16 -2.08
N CYS A 257 -16.19 10.59 -2.24
CA CYS A 257 -16.00 9.15 -2.32
C CYS A 257 -16.30 8.47 -0.97
N ALA A 258 -15.91 9.07 0.15
CA ALA A 258 -16.27 8.58 1.48
C ALA A 258 -17.79 8.58 1.70
N GLN A 259 -18.49 9.63 1.28
CA GLN A 259 -19.95 9.72 1.36
C GLN A 259 -20.64 8.68 0.48
N MET A 260 -20.21 8.54 -0.78
CA MET A 260 -20.73 7.53 -1.70
C MET A 260 -20.45 6.10 -1.24
N ALA A 261 -19.26 5.83 -0.71
CA ALA A 261 -18.89 4.53 -0.16
C ALA A 261 -19.87 4.08 0.92
N ILE A 262 -20.33 5.00 1.78
CA ILE A 262 -21.35 4.70 2.80
C ILE A 262 -22.75 4.57 2.17
N CYS A 263 -23.13 5.45 1.25
CA CYS A 263 -24.46 5.43 0.63
C CYS A 263 -24.75 4.14 -0.16
N LEU A 264 -23.72 3.57 -0.81
CA LEU A 264 -23.81 2.36 -1.64
C LEU A 264 -23.99 1.06 -0.87
N LEU A 265 -23.75 1.05 0.44
CA LEU A 265 -23.82 -0.16 1.24
C LEU A 265 -25.26 -0.60 1.50
N LYS A 266 -25.46 -1.91 1.47
CA LYS A 266 -26.65 -2.56 2.02
C LYS A 266 -26.62 -2.53 3.54
N ASN A 267 -27.76 -2.83 4.18
CA ASN A 267 -27.83 -2.98 5.63
C ASN A 267 -26.81 -4.00 6.14
N GLY A 268 -26.10 -3.68 7.21
CA GLY A 268 -24.99 -4.48 7.76
C GLY A 268 -23.68 -4.41 6.97
N GLY A 269 -23.62 -3.65 5.87
CA GLY A 269 -22.44 -3.52 5.02
C GLY A 269 -21.23 -2.93 5.72
N THR A 270 -20.04 -3.12 5.13
CA THR A 270 -18.77 -2.63 5.71
C THR A 270 -18.07 -1.64 4.77
N CYS A 271 -17.77 -0.45 5.27
CA CYS A 271 -16.87 0.50 4.62
C CYS A 271 -15.49 0.46 5.27
N ILE A 272 -14.43 0.29 4.47
CA ILE A 272 -13.05 0.47 4.91
C ILE A 272 -12.48 1.80 4.38
N GLN A 273 -12.05 2.66 5.29
CA GLN A 273 -11.27 3.85 4.96
C GLN A 273 -9.78 3.49 4.85
N ALA A 274 -9.21 3.68 3.66
CA ALA A 274 -7.81 3.39 3.34
C ALA A 274 -7.08 4.62 2.77
N GLY A 275 -7.77 5.44 1.99
CA GLY A 275 -7.25 6.68 1.43
C GLY A 275 -6.93 7.71 2.51
N LEU A 276 -5.85 8.45 2.32
CA LEU A 276 -5.46 9.55 3.20
C LEU A 276 -5.94 10.87 2.58
N GLY A 277 -7.03 11.40 3.11
CA GLY A 277 -7.65 12.64 2.65
C GLY A 277 -7.36 13.84 3.56
N LYS A 278 -8.30 14.79 3.58
CA LYS A 278 -8.30 15.89 4.55
C LYS A 278 -8.38 15.36 5.98
N SER A 279 -7.84 16.12 6.93
CA SER A 279 -7.88 15.78 8.36
C SER A 279 -9.29 15.67 8.94
N LEU A 280 -10.25 16.40 8.35
CA LEU A 280 -11.67 16.33 8.67
C LEU A 280 -12.48 16.18 7.38
N THR A 281 -13.46 15.29 7.41
CA THR A 281 -14.32 14.96 6.27
C THR A 281 -15.74 14.69 6.78
N SER A 282 -16.75 15.16 6.06
CA SER A 282 -18.15 14.96 6.41
C SER A 282 -18.67 13.61 5.89
N ILE A 283 -19.33 12.83 6.76
CA ILE A 283 -19.90 11.51 6.43
C ILE A 283 -21.35 11.37 6.92
N PRO A 284 -22.21 10.58 6.24
CA PRO A 284 -23.61 10.43 6.61
C PRO A 284 -23.82 9.46 7.80
N LEU A 285 -23.56 9.94 9.01
CA LEU A 285 -23.69 9.15 10.25
C LEU A 285 -25.10 8.61 10.49
N PHE A 286 -26.14 9.31 10.03
CA PHE A 286 -27.51 8.77 10.10
C PHE A 286 -27.64 7.44 9.37
N LEU A 287 -27.03 7.30 8.18
CA LEU A 287 -27.04 6.04 7.44
C LEU A 287 -26.23 4.96 8.16
N LEU A 288 -25.12 5.34 8.80
CA LEU A 288 -24.31 4.40 9.59
C LEU A 288 -25.19 3.72 10.65
N THR A 289 -25.96 4.49 11.41
CA THR A 289 -26.87 3.98 12.44
C THR A 289 -28.08 3.27 11.83
N ALA A 290 -28.78 3.90 10.89
CA ALA A 290 -30.05 3.42 10.36
C ALA A 290 -29.92 2.10 9.57
N LYS A 291 -28.75 1.85 8.97
CA LYS A 291 -28.46 0.62 8.22
C LYS A 291 -27.56 -0.36 8.99
N GLU A 292 -27.24 -0.09 10.26
CA GLU A 292 -26.30 -0.88 11.08
C GLU A 292 -24.95 -1.15 10.36
N LEU A 293 -24.39 -0.10 9.74
CA LEU A 293 -23.17 -0.23 8.95
C LEU A 293 -21.93 -0.31 9.83
N ASN A 294 -20.90 -0.94 9.29
CA ASN A 294 -19.57 -0.98 9.88
C ASN A 294 -18.66 0.02 9.16
N LEU A 295 -18.17 1.06 9.84
CA LEU A 295 -17.12 1.93 9.33
C LEU A 295 -15.81 1.62 10.05
N LYS A 296 -14.79 1.22 9.29
CA LYS A 296 -13.51 0.76 9.83
C LYS A 296 -12.36 1.50 9.16
N GLY A 297 -11.41 1.96 9.96
CA GLY A 297 -10.08 2.33 9.45
C GLY A 297 -9.17 1.12 9.31
N THR A 298 -8.09 1.30 8.56
CA THR A 298 -6.93 0.42 8.58
C THR A 298 -5.64 1.23 8.45
N VAL A 299 -4.55 0.69 8.99
CA VAL A 299 -3.22 1.25 8.83
C VAL A 299 -2.24 0.09 8.70
N ARG A 300 -1.38 0.15 7.67
CA ARG A 300 -0.35 -0.85 7.36
C ARG A 300 -0.94 -2.27 7.30
N TYR A 301 -0.43 -3.20 8.10
CA TYR A 301 -0.83 -4.62 8.09
C TYR A 301 -0.48 -5.32 9.39
N THR A 302 -1.22 -6.37 9.72
CA THR A 302 -0.97 -7.26 10.85
C THR A 302 -0.07 -8.44 10.46
N PRO A 303 0.50 -9.18 11.44
CA PRO A 303 1.35 -10.34 11.16
C PRO A 303 0.74 -11.32 10.15
N GLY A 304 1.59 -11.86 9.29
CA GLY A 304 1.20 -12.81 8.24
C GLY A 304 0.74 -12.18 6.92
N CYS A 305 0.43 -10.88 6.85
CA CYS A 305 0.01 -10.27 5.58
C CYS A 305 1.10 -10.31 4.50
N PHE A 306 2.39 -10.20 4.87
CA PHE A 306 3.51 -10.37 3.94
C PHE A 306 3.59 -11.81 3.41
N ALA A 307 3.45 -12.80 4.28
CA ALA A 307 3.48 -14.21 3.88
C ALA A 307 2.34 -14.54 2.91
N ASP A 308 1.12 -14.07 3.21
CA ASP A 308 -0.03 -14.20 2.32
C ASP A 308 0.19 -13.49 0.97
N ALA A 309 0.74 -12.26 0.97
CA ALA A 309 1.05 -11.54 -0.25
C ALA A 309 2.06 -12.29 -1.13
N ILE A 310 3.13 -12.80 -0.52
CA ILE A 310 4.15 -13.62 -1.20
C ILE A 310 3.54 -14.91 -1.75
N ASP A 311 2.69 -15.59 -0.97
CA ASP A 311 2.01 -16.81 -1.42
C ASP A 311 1.08 -16.54 -2.62
N LEU A 312 0.30 -15.45 -2.59
CA LEU A 312 -0.55 -15.04 -3.70
C LEU A 312 0.25 -14.79 -4.98
N LEU A 313 1.42 -14.15 -4.89
CA LEU A 313 2.31 -13.95 -6.03
C LEU A 313 2.95 -15.25 -6.51
N SER A 314 3.51 -16.03 -5.59
CA SER A 314 4.22 -17.26 -5.94
C SER A 314 3.30 -18.27 -6.62
N ARG A 315 2.03 -18.36 -6.19
CA ARG A 315 1.00 -19.21 -6.81
C ARG A 315 0.32 -18.56 -8.03
N LYS A 316 0.79 -17.38 -8.47
CA LYS A 316 0.25 -16.61 -9.59
C LYS A 316 -1.25 -16.34 -9.47
N LYS A 317 -1.74 -16.16 -8.24
CA LYS A 317 -3.10 -15.71 -7.95
C LYS A 317 -3.25 -14.19 -8.08
N VAL A 318 -2.13 -13.48 -7.98
CA VAL A 318 -1.97 -12.06 -8.28
C VAL A 318 -0.83 -11.93 -9.29
N ASP A 319 -0.99 -11.06 -10.28
CA ASP A 319 0.04 -10.71 -11.26
C ASP A 319 0.34 -9.20 -11.15
N LEU A 320 1.52 -8.85 -10.62
CA LEU A 320 1.89 -7.45 -10.42
C LEU A 320 2.55 -6.81 -11.65
N LYS A 321 2.96 -7.62 -12.63
CA LYS A 321 3.71 -7.09 -13.79
C LYS A 321 2.96 -6.00 -14.54
N PRO A 322 1.63 -6.09 -14.78
CA PRO A 322 0.90 -5.00 -15.42
C PRO A 322 0.85 -3.71 -14.60
N LEU A 323 1.06 -3.77 -13.29
CA LEU A 323 1.04 -2.60 -12.41
C LEU A 323 2.40 -1.91 -12.35
N ILE A 324 3.49 -2.60 -12.68
CA ILE A 324 4.84 -2.06 -12.67
C ILE A 324 5.10 -1.42 -14.04
N THR A 325 4.94 -0.10 -14.11
CA THR A 325 4.95 0.63 -15.38
C THR A 325 6.35 1.12 -15.76
N SER A 326 7.21 1.36 -14.77
CA SER A 326 8.57 1.86 -15.00
C SER A 326 9.55 1.33 -13.95
N THR A 327 10.81 1.19 -14.37
CA THR A 327 11.94 0.86 -13.50
C THR A 327 13.06 1.88 -13.66
N TYR A 328 13.74 2.23 -12.56
CA TYR A 328 14.85 3.19 -12.56
C TYR A 328 16.04 2.65 -11.76
N PRO A 329 17.30 2.96 -12.14
CA PRO A 329 18.45 2.71 -11.27
C PRO A 329 18.41 3.64 -10.05
N LEU A 330 19.13 3.28 -8.97
CA LEU A 330 19.20 4.09 -7.74
C LEU A 330 19.73 5.50 -8.03
N THR A 331 20.70 5.57 -8.95
CA THR A 331 21.32 6.82 -9.40
C THR A 331 20.34 7.83 -10.01
N LYS A 332 19.14 7.37 -10.42
CA LYS A 332 18.07 8.18 -11.01
C LYS A 332 16.85 8.32 -10.10
N CYS A 333 17.01 8.16 -8.77
CA CYS A 333 15.86 8.25 -7.86
C CYS A 333 15.10 9.60 -7.95
N GLY A 334 15.79 10.72 -8.21
CA GLY A 334 15.13 12.01 -8.46
C GLY A 334 14.17 11.98 -9.66
N GLU A 335 14.60 11.44 -10.80
CA GLU A 335 13.75 11.29 -11.99
C GLU A 335 12.55 10.36 -11.70
N ALA A 336 12.76 9.29 -10.94
CA ALA A 336 11.72 8.35 -10.56
C ALA A 336 10.64 8.99 -9.66
N PHE A 337 11.04 9.84 -8.72
CA PHE A 337 10.10 10.57 -7.85
C PHE A 337 9.30 11.62 -8.62
N GLU A 338 9.91 12.33 -9.57
CA GLU A 338 9.20 13.26 -10.46
C GLU A 338 8.18 12.51 -11.34
N ALA A 339 8.56 11.36 -11.88
CA ALA A 339 7.65 10.50 -12.64
C ALA A 339 6.45 10.04 -11.80
N GLN A 340 6.70 9.55 -10.57
CA GLN A 340 5.64 9.16 -9.62
C GLN A 340 4.72 10.34 -9.29
N HIS A 341 5.29 11.52 -9.03
CA HIS A 341 4.53 12.74 -8.71
C HIS A 341 3.63 13.19 -9.88
N SER A 342 4.05 12.95 -11.13
CA SER A 342 3.25 13.26 -12.32
C SER A 342 2.00 12.37 -12.48
N ARG A 343 1.89 11.28 -11.70
CA ARG A 343 0.77 10.33 -11.67
C ARG A 343 0.44 9.66 -13.02
N LYS A 344 1.44 9.58 -13.91
CA LYS A 344 1.36 8.84 -15.18
C LYS A 344 1.64 7.35 -15.00
N ASP A 345 2.51 7.03 -14.06
CA ASP A 345 2.86 5.66 -13.68
C ASP A 345 1.88 5.10 -12.64
N ILE A 346 1.77 3.77 -12.61
CA ILE A 346 1.02 3.05 -11.57
C ILE A 346 2.00 2.72 -10.44
N LYS A 347 2.96 1.83 -10.71
CA LYS A 347 4.01 1.47 -9.76
C LYS A 347 5.37 1.65 -10.41
N ILE A 348 6.20 2.47 -9.76
CA ILE A 348 7.62 2.60 -10.10
C ILE A 348 8.45 1.77 -9.12
N VAL A 349 9.43 1.04 -9.65
CA VAL A 349 10.41 0.27 -8.87
C VAL A 349 11.81 0.79 -9.15
N ILE A 350 12.55 1.09 -8.09
CA ILE A 350 13.98 1.41 -8.16
C ILE A 350 14.77 0.09 -8.04
N MET A 351 15.69 -0.14 -8.98
CA MET A 351 16.66 -1.22 -8.96
C MET A 351 17.91 -0.73 -8.22
N ASN A 352 17.98 -1.02 -6.93
CA ASN A 352 18.90 -0.39 -5.99
C ASN A 352 20.39 -0.66 -6.29
N GLN A 353 20.70 -1.72 -7.02
CA GLN A 353 22.07 -2.12 -7.34
C GLN A 353 22.57 -1.55 -8.68
N GLU A 354 21.70 -0.90 -9.45
CA GLU A 354 22.02 -0.23 -10.72
C GLU A 354 22.31 1.27 -10.48
#